data_AF-A0A4R3TYQ1-F1
#
_entry.id   AF-A0A4R3TYQ1-F1
#
_cell.length_a   1.000
_cell.length_b   1.000
_cell.length_c   1.000
_cell.angle_alpha   90.00
_cell.angle_beta   90.00
_cell.angle_gamma   90.00
#
_symmetry.space_group_name_H-M   'P 1'
#
loop_
_entity.id
_entity.type
_entity.pdbx_description
1 polymer ?
#
loop_
_entity_poly.entity_id
_entity_poly.type
_entity_poly.pdbx_seq_one_letter_code
_entity_poly.pdbx_strand_id
1 'polypeptide(L)'
;MAARITLNINSAGEFELWLNPEGRDLLVKKLLALSETNEHFHLMPSEVPSDVEVSTRPYRPSDKLLEHGKVLFRLDEWDARYFPHVLE
;
A
#
# COMPACT_ATOMS: atom_id res chain seq x y z
N MET A 1 11.94 14.36 9.14
CA MET A 1 10.50 14.55 9.45
C MET A 1 9.87 13.16 9.60
N ALA A 2 8.62 13.05 10.07
CA ALA A 2 7.94 11.75 10.12
C ALA A 2 7.52 11.31 8.70
N ALA A 3 7.46 10.01 8.44
CA ALA A 3 6.89 9.49 7.20
C ALA A 3 5.41 9.86 7.09
N ARG A 4 4.98 10.31 5.90
CA ARG A 4 3.59 10.63 5.59
C ARG A 4 3.20 9.98 4.29
N ILE A 5 2.21 9.10 4.38
CA ILE A 5 1.68 8.30 3.29
C ILE A 5 0.15 8.44 3.36
N THR A 6 -0.49 8.99 2.35
CA THR A 6 -1.97 9.05 2.26
C THR A 6 -2.42 8.32 1.01
N LEU A 7 -3.43 7.46 1.15
CA LEU A 7 -4.07 6.73 0.06
C LEU A 7 -5.50 7.24 -0.09
N ASN A 8 -5.93 7.53 -1.32
CA ASN A 8 -7.29 7.96 -1.58
C ASN A 8 -7.79 7.54 -2.96
N ILE A 9 -9.11 7.64 -3.12
CA ILE A 9 -9.78 7.74 -4.41
C ILE A 9 -10.22 9.20 -4.57
N ASN A 10 -9.79 9.86 -5.65
CA ASN A 10 -10.15 11.25 -5.92
C ASN A 10 -11.57 11.35 -6.54
N SER A 11 -12.03 12.58 -6.82
CA SER A 11 -13.37 12.82 -7.36
C SER A 11 -13.60 12.24 -8.77
N ALA A 12 -12.53 11.94 -9.51
CA ALA A 12 -12.60 11.29 -10.81
C ALA A 12 -12.60 9.75 -10.70
N GLY A 13 -12.50 9.21 -9.49
CA GLY A 13 -12.41 7.76 -9.25
C GLY A 13 -11.00 7.20 -9.38
N GLU A 14 -9.97 8.05 -9.47
CA GLU A 14 -8.59 7.62 -9.61
C GLU A 14 -7.97 7.31 -8.24
N PHE A 15 -7.17 6.27 -8.19
CA PHE A 15 -6.31 5.98 -7.05
C PHE A 15 -5.12 6.94 -7.01
N GLU A 16 -4.90 7.53 -5.84
CA GLU A 16 -3.75 8.38 -5.57
C GLU A 16 -3.00 7.90 -4.32
N LEU A 17 -1.68 7.98 -4.40
CA LEU A 17 -0.77 7.76 -3.29
C LEU A 17 0.10 9.00 -3.09
N TRP A 18 -0.08 9.68 -1.97
CA TRP A 18 0.66 10.87 -1.59
C TRP A 18 1.81 10.52 -0.66
N LEU A 19 3.01 10.98 -0.98
CA LEU A 19 4.24 10.68 -0.23
C LEU A 19 5.02 11.95 0.07
N ASN A 20 5.55 12.06 1.28
CA ASN A 20 6.74 12.88 1.54
C ASN A 20 8.03 12.03 1.34
N PRO A 21 9.23 12.64 1.37
CA PRO A 21 10.48 11.89 1.16
C PRO A 21 10.63 10.69 2.10
N GLU A 22 10.35 10.84 3.39
CA GLU A 22 10.46 9.75 4.35
C GLU A 22 9.43 8.63 4.12
N GLY A 23 8.21 8.98 3.70
CA GLY A 23 7.18 8.01 3.31
C GLY A 23 7.56 7.23 2.05
N ARG A 24 8.13 7.92 1.05
CA ARG A 24 8.67 7.28 -0.15
C ARG A 24 9.76 6.28 0.21
N ASP A 25 10.75 6.70 1.01
CA ASP A 25 11.89 5.86 1.35
C ASP A 25 11.47 4.64 2.17
N LEU A 26 10.50 4.80 3.10
CA LEU A 26 9.90 3.69 3.83
C LEU A 26 9.19 2.70 2.89
N LEU A 27 8.36 3.21 1.97
CA LEU A 27 7.61 2.37 1.05
C LEU A 27 8.54 1.58 0.13
N VAL A 28 9.56 2.24 -0.44
CA VAL A 28 10.58 1.57 -1.26
C VAL A 28 11.30 0.49 -0.46
N LYS A 29 11.69 0.77 0.79
CA LYS A 29 12.31 -0.24 1.66
C LYS A 29 11.41 -1.46 1.87
N LYS A 30 10.11 -1.25 2.09
CA LYS A 30 9.14 -2.35 2.29
C LYS A 30 8.92 -3.15 1.01
N LEU A 31 8.83 -2.48 -0.14
CA LEU A 31 8.74 -3.14 -1.45
C LEU A 31 9.96 -4.00 -1.75
N LEU A 32 11.17 -3.47 -1.52
CA LEU A 32 12.42 -4.21 -1.76
C LEU A 32 12.66 -5.36 -0.78
N ALA A 33 11.94 -5.38 0.35
CA ALA A 33 12.01 -6.46 1.33
C ALA A 33 11.07 -7.63 1.00
N LEU A 34 10.20 -7.50 0.00
CA LEU A 34 9.28 -8.57 -0.41
C LEU A 34 10.06 -9.74 -1.00
N SER A 35 9.67 -10.96 -0.62
CA SER A 35 10.30 -12.20 -1.06
C SER A 35 9.36 -13.39 -0.90
N GLU A 36 9.82 -14.58 -1.28
CA GLU A 36 9.07 -15.84 -1.08
C GLU A 36 8.68 -16.12 0.39
N THR A 37 9.43 -15.59 1.36
CA THR A 37 9.16 -15.77 2.80
C THR A 37 8.64 -14.50 3.48
N ASN A 38 8.52 -13.40 2.73
CA ASN A 38 7.97 -12.12 3.17
C ASN A 38 7.05 -11.58 2.06
N GLU A 39 5.91 -12.23 1.92
CA GLU A 39 5.04 -12.09 0.76
C GLU A 39 4.13 -10.85 0.80
N HIS A 40 4.14 -10.06 1.87
CA HIS A 40 3.27 -8.88 1.96
C HIS A 40 3.67 -7.92 3.07
N PHE A 41 3.10 -6.70 3.02
CA PHE A 41 3.07 -5.79 4.15
C PHE A 41 1.73 -5.05 4.23
N HIS A 42 1.39 -4.58 5.42
CA HIS A 42 0.12 -3.90 5.70
C HIS A 42 0.27 -2.38 5.75
N LEU A 43 -0.76 -1.70 5.26
CA LEU A 43 -0.96 -0.25 5.31
C LEU A 43 -2.15 0.01 6.23
N MET A 44 -1.94 0.60 7.40
CA MET A 44 -3.02 0.85 8.38
C MET A 44 -2.85 2.21 9.07
N PRO A 45 -3.90 2.77 9.68
CA PRO A 45 -3.78 3.96 10.51
C PRO A 45 -2.93 3.70 11.76
N SER A 46 -2.45 4.78 12.40
CA SER A 46 -1.58 4.75 13.59
C SER A 46 -2.14 3.96 14.78
N GLU A 47 -3.48 3.85 14.83
CA GLU A 47 -4.26 3.19 15.87
C GLU A 47 -4.15 1.66 15.80
N VAL A 48 -3.65 1.12 14.68
CA VAL A 48 -3.54 -0.33 14.44
C VAL A 48 -2.07 -0.69 14.15
N PRO A 49 -1.49 -1.68 14.85
CA PRO A 49 -0.15 -2.16 14.54
C PRO A 49 -0.02 -2.58 13.08
N SER A 50 0.92 -1.99 12.35
CA SER A 50 1.13 -2.25 10.92
C SER A 50 2.57 -2.03 10.48
N ASP A 51 2.88 -2.48 9.26
CA ASP A 51 4.18 -2.30 8.64
C ASP A 51 4.45 -0.87 8.20
N VAL A 52 3.41 -0.20 7.71
CA VAL A 52 3.45 1.14 7.15
C VAL A 52 2.21 1.88 7.62
N GLU A 53 2.43 2.93 8.40
CA GLU A 53 1.36 3.82 8.85
C GLU A 53 0.86 4.71 7.70
N VAL A 54 -0.47 4.78 7.53
CA VAL A 54 -1.11 5.73 6.61
C VAL A 54 -1.79 6.86 7.37
N SER A 55 -1.75 8.05 6.79
CA SER A 55 -2.36 9.26 7.30
C SER A 55 -3.87 9.28 7.01
N THR A 56 -4.66 9.58 8.04
CA THR A 56 -6.12 9.76 7.98
C THR A 56 -6.54 11.19 7.60
N ARG A 57 -5.59 11.98 7.07
CA ARG A 57 -5.84 13.36 6.61
C ARG A 57 -5.95 13.41 5.09
N PRO A 58 -7.10 13.84 4.54
CA PRO A 58 -7.28 13.99 3.11
C PRO A 58 -6.50 15.19 2.56
N TYR A 59 -6.03 15.08 1.32
CA TYR A 59 -5.38 16.20 0.62
C TYR A 59 -6.42 17.16 0.04
N ARG A 60 -7.59 16.65 -0.35
CA ARG A 60 -8.72 17.42 -0.87
C ARG A 60 -10.01 17.03 -0.15
N PRO A 61 -10.97 17.96 0.06
CA PRO A 61 -12.21 17.67 0.76
C PRO A 61 -13.06 16.55 0.15
N SER A 62 -12.93 16.31 -1.16
CA SER A 62 -13.66 15.26 -1.89
C SER A 62 -12.97 13.90 -1.89
N ASP A 63 -11.76 13.79 -1.34
CA ASP A 63 -11.01 12.54 -1.35
C ASP A 63 -11.67 11.50 -0.43
N LYS A 64 -11.92 10.31 -0.97
CA LYS A 64 -12.28 9.14 -0.16
C LYS A 64 -11.00 8.45 0.30
N LEU A 65 -10.69 8.53 1.59
CA LEU A 65 -9.51 7.88 2.15
C LEU A 65 -9.61 6.35 2.12
N LEU A 66 -8.47 5.72 1.85
CA LEU A 66 -8.27 4.27 1.94
C LEU A 66 -7.35 3.99 3.15
N GLU A 67 -7.96 3.73 4.29
CA GLU A 67 -7.25 3.62 5.56
C GLU A 67 -6.63 2.23 5.79
N HIS A 68 -7.21 1.19 5.19
CA HIS A 68 -6.75 -0.19 5.31
C HIS A 68 -6.32 -0.73 3.95
N GLY A 69 -5.09 -1.23 3.88
CA GLY A 69 -4.53 -1.77 2.65
C GLY A 69 -3.50 -2.86 2.90
N LYS A 70 -3.18 -3.58 1.83
CA LYS A 70 -2.16 -4.61 1.82
C LYS A 70 -1.48 -4.59 0.46
N VAL A 71 -0.16 -4.68 0.47
CA VAL A 71 0.63 -4.93 -0.75
C VAL A 71 1.03 -6.40 -0.72
N LEU A 72 0.69 -7.11 -1.79
CA LEU A 72 0.88 -8.56 -1.93
C LEU A 72 1.94 -8.82 -3.00
N PHE A 73 3.01 -9.51 -2.63
CA PHE A 73 3.98 -10.09 -3.54
C PHE A 73 3.47 -11.43 -4.05
N ARG A 74 3.40 -11.58 -5.38
CA ARG A 74 2.91 -12.78 -6.05
C ARG A 74 3.91 -13.18 -7.12
N LEU A 75 4.39 -14.41 -7.03
CA LEU A 75 5.19 -15.01 -8.09
C LEU A 75 4.25 -15.70 -9.10
N ASP A 76 4.62 -15.67 -10.37
CA ASP A 76 3.85 -16.33 -11.44
C ASP A 76 3.71 -17.83 -11.18
N GLU A 77 4.72 -18.50 -10.60
CA GLU A 77 4.64 -19.93 -10.25
C GLU A 77 3.59 -20.21 -9.17
N TRP A 78 3.38 -19.26 -8.25
CA TRP A 78 2.34 -19.37 -7.24
C TRP A 78 0.97 -19.16 -7.84
N ASP A 79 0.82 -18.16 -8.70
CA ASP A 79 -0.44 -17.87 -9.36
C ASP A 79 -0.82 -18.99 -10.35
N ALA A 80 0.12 -19.55 -11.10
CA ALA A 80 -0.10 -20.74 -11.93
C ALA A 80 -0.65 -21.94 -11.13
N ARG A 81 -0.22 -22.08 -9.87
CA ARG A 81 -0.64 -23.19 -9.00
C ARG A 81 -1.98 -22.93 -8.30
N TYR A 82 -2.19 -21.72 -7.80
CA TYR A 82 -3.29 -21.42 -6.87
C TYR A 82 -4.38 -20.51 -7.46
N PHE A 83 -4.02 -19.66 -8.43
CA PHE A 83 -4.92 -18.71 -9.09
C PHE A 83 -4.69 -18.67 -10.60
N PRO A 84 -4.73 -19.80 -11.33
CA PRO A 84 -4.31 -19.85 -12.74
C PRO A 84 -5.06 -18.88 -13.66
N HIS A 85 -6.29 -18.49 -13.29
CA HIS A 85 -7.12 -17.53 -14.02
C HIS A 85 -6.52 -16.11 -14.15
N VAL A 86 -5.46 -15.76 -13.39
CA VAL A 86 -4.81 -14.44 -13.50
C VAL A 86 -3.69 -14.40 -14.55
N LEU A 87 -3.29 -15.55 -15.10
CA LEU A 87 -2.22 -15.68 -16.11
C LEU A 87 -2.77 -15.85 -17.54
N GLU A 88 -4.09 -15.74 -17.72
CA GLU A 88 -4.80 -15.89 -19.01
C GLU A 88 -4.85 -14.59 -19.82
#